data_AF-A0A919PA47-F1
#
_entry.id   AF-A0A919PA47-F1
#
_cell.length_a   1.000
_cell.length_b   1.000
_cell.length_c   1.000
_cell.angle_alpha   90.00
_cell.angle_beta   90.00
_cell.angle_gamma   90.00
#
_symmetry.space_group_name_H-M   'P 1'
#
loop_
_entity.id
_entity.type
_entity.pdbx_description
1 polymer ?
#
loop_
_entity_poly.entity_id
_entity_poly.type
_entity_poly.pdbx_seq_one_letter_code
_entity_poly.pdbx_strand_id
1 'polypeptide(L)' 'MSSVAIGLFAGLLLALVAAVGGLSMFLLALVLAAAGAVVGLAVDGRLDLTGVVAGRRRG' A
#
# COMPACT_ATOMS: atom_id res chain seq x y z
N MET A 1 16.49 -8.29 3.03
CA MET A 1 15.99 -8.19 4.43
C MET A 1 15.09 -9.38 4.70
N SER A 2 15.04 -9.92 5.93
CA SER A 2 14.20 -11.09 6.23
C SER A 2 12.72 -10.70 6.28
N SER A 3 11.82 -11.59 5.85
CA SER A 3 10.36 -11.36 5.91
C SER A 3 9.87 -11.07 7.33
N VAL A 4 10.55 -11.64 8.33
CA VAL A 4 10.30 -11.37 9.76
C VAL A 4 10.58 -9.91 10.10
N ALA A 5 11.70 -9.35 9.65
CA ALA A 5 12.04 -7.95 9.92
C ALA A 5 11.04 -6.99 9.26
N ILE A 6 10.60 -7.31 8.03
CA ILE A 6 9.59 -6.52 7.32
C ILE A 6 8.26 -6.51 8.09
N GLY A 7 7.79 -7.69 8.51
CA GLY A 7 6.57 -7.81 9.32
C GLY A 7 6.66 -7.06 10.64
N LEU A 8 7.81 -7.13 11.32
CA LEU A 8 8.05 -6.43 12.58
C LEU A 8 7.96 -4.90 12.39
N PHE A 9 8.63 -4.35 11.39
CA PHE A 9 8.58 -2.92 11.10
C PHE A 9 7.17 -2.47 10.71
N ALA A 10 6.50 -3.21 9.82
CA ALA A 10 5.13 -2.88 9.41
C ALA A 10 4.17 -2.84 10.61
N GLY A 11 4.23 -3.84 11.49
CA GLY A 11 3.39 -3.91 12.68
C GLY A 11 3.67 -2.80 13.70
N LEU A 12 4.94 -2.50 13.97
CA LEU A 12 5.33 -1.42 14.90
C LEU A 12 4.88 -0.04 14.40
N LEU A 13 5.01 0.22 13.11
CA LEU A 13 4.55 1.48 12.51
C LEU A 13 3.02 1.61 12.57
N LEU A 14 2.29 0.53 12.26
CA LEU A 14 0.83 0.52 12.39
C LEU A 14 0.38 0.81 13.83
N ALA A 15 1.03 0.16 14.81
CA ALA A 15 0.73 0.35 16.23
C ALA A 15 1.02 1.80 16.69
N LEU A 16 2.13 2.39 16.23
CA LEU A 16 2.49 3.77 16.55
C LEU A 16 1.47 4.77 16.02
N VAL A 17 1.04 4.61 14.77
CA VAL A 17 0.02 5.50 14.17
C VAL A 17 -1.29 5.41 14.94
N ALA A 18 -1.72 4.19 15.29
CA ALA A 18 -2.93 3.98 16.08
C ALA A 18 -2.84 4.61 17.48
N ALA A 19 -1.66 4.53 18.12
CA ALA A 19 -1.45 5.12 19.45
C ALA A 19 -1.44 6.65 19.45
N VAL A 20 -0.85 7.28 18.44
CA VAL A 20 -0.72 8.76 18.38
C VAL A 20 -1.98 9.43 17.87
N GLY A 21 -2.64 8.85 16.86
CA GLY A 21 -3.75 9.49 16.15
C GLY A 21 -5.11 8.80 16.31
N GLY A 22 -5.18 7.69 17.04
CA GLY A 22 -6.40 6.89 17.18
C GLY A 22 -6.80 6.18 15.88
N LEU A 23 -8.04 5.66 15.85
CA LEU A 23 -8.53 4.83 14.75
C LEU A 23 -8.64 5.59 13.42
N SER A 24 -9.01 6.88 13.44
CA SER A 24 -9.16 7.68 12.22
C SER A 24 -7.83 7.86 11.48
N MET A 25 -6.77 8.19 12.19
CA MET A 25 -5.43 8.34 11.61
C MET A 25 -4.81 6.99 11.22
N PHE A 26 -5.11 5.93 11.97
CA PHE A 26 -4.76 4.57 11.60
C PHE A 26 -5.37 4.17 10.25
N LEU A 27 -6.68 4.39 10.07
CA LEU A 27 -7.36 4.11 8.80
C LEU A 27 -6.79 4.94 7.66
N LEU A 28 -6.50 6.23 7.89
CA LEU A 28 -5.87 7.09 6.89
C LEU A 28 -4.47 6.57 6.50
N ALA A 29 -3.64 6.17 7.45
CA ALA A 29 -2.33 5.58 7.18
C ALA A 29 -2.44 4.24 6.44
N LEU A 30 -3.44 3.41 6.77
CA LEU A 30 -3.70 2.15 6.08
C LEU A 30 -4.07 2.39 4.61
N VAL A 31 -4.93 3.39 4.34
CA VAL A 31 -5.30 3.79 2.98
C VAL A 31 -4.08 4.31 2.22
N LEU A 32 -3.26 5.17 2.83
CA LEU A 32 -2.05 5.69 2.20
C LEU A 32 -1.02 4.59 1.90
N ALA A 33 -0.83 3.66 2.84
CA ALA A 33 0.06 2.51 2.67
C ALA A 33 -0.41 1.60 1.53
N ALA A 34 -1.72 1.30 1.46
CA ALA A 34 -2.31 0.52 0.38
C ALA A 34 -2.13 1.23 -0.98
N ALA A 35 -2.40 2.54 -1.04
CA ALA A 35 -2.20 3.32 -2.25
C ALA A 35 -0.73 3.32 -2.71
N GLY A 36 0.21 3.53 -1.78
CA GLY A 36 1.65 3.46 -2.05
C GLY A 36 2.09 2.07 -2.54
N ALA A 37 1.55 1.00 -1.97
CA ALA A 37 1.82 -0.37 -2.41
C ALA A 37 1.32 -0.63 -3.84
N VAL A 38 0.11 -0.18 -4.17
CA VAL A 38 -0.44 -0.30 -5.53
C VAL A 38 0.41 0.48 -6.54
N VAL A 39 0.81 1.71 -6.20
CA VAL A 39 1.70 2.52 -7.05
C VAL A 39 3.06 1.85 -7.22
N GLY A 40 3.66 1.33 -6.15
CA GLY A 40 4.92 0.60 -6.21
C GLY A 40 4.85 -0.63 -7.11
N LEU A 41 3.79 -1.44 -6.96
CA LEU A 41 3.56 -2.61 -7.80
C LEU A 41 3.36 -2.24 -9.29
N ALA A 42 2.73 -1.11 -9.55
CA ALA A 42 2.55 -0.58 -10.89
C ALA A 42 3.88 -0.11 -11.52
N VAL A 43 4.72 0.59 -10.75
CA VAL A 43 6.05 1.03 -11.20
C VAL A 43 7.00 -0.15 -11.41
N ASP A 44 6.92 -1.16 -10.55
CA ASP A 44 7.70 -2.40 -10.67
C ASP A 44 7.27 -3.27 -11.89
N GLY A 45 6.24 -2.85 -12.63
CA GLY A 45 5.68 -3.60 -13.76
C GLY A 45 5.05 -4.94 -13.36
N ARG A 46 4.88 -5.17 -12.05
CA ARG A 46 4.23 -6.37 -11.49
C ARG A 46 2.72 -6.28 -11.59
N LEU A 47 2.20 -5.06 -11.60
CA LEU A 47 0.82 -4.76 -11.94
C LEU A 47 0.78 -4.31 -13.41
N ASP A 48 0.29 -5.19 -14.30
CA ASP A 48 0.06 -4.81 -15.70
C ASP A 48 -1.18 -3.89 -15.79
N LEU A 49 -0.96 -2.61 -15.53
CA LEU A 49 -1.96 -1.56 -15.71
C LEU A 49 -2.28 -1.34 -17.20
N THR A 50 -1.46 -1.82 -18.12
CA THR A 50 -1.66 -1.69 -19.57
C THR A 50 -2.92 -2.44 -20.00
N GLY A 51 -3.17 -3.63 -19.45
CA GLY A 51 -4.41 -4.38 -19.70
C GLY A 51 -5.67 -3.66 -19.20
N VAL A 52 -5.59 -2.99 -18.04
CA VAL A 52 -6.70 -2.27 -17.41
C VAL A 52 -6.99 -0.92 -18.10
N VAL A 53 -5.96 -0.25 -18.62
CA VAL A 53 -6.09 1.03 -19.34
C VAL A 53 -6.42 0.83 -20.83
N ALA A 54 -5.85 -0.18 -21.50
CA ALA A 54 -6.12 -0.48 -22.91
C ALA A 54 -7.52 -1.04 -23.15
N GLY A 55 -8.11 -1.74 -22.17
CA GLY A 55 -9.51 -2.21 -22.25
C GLY A 55 -10.54 -1.09 -22.37
N ARG A 56 -10.21 0.15 -21.99
CA ARG A 56 -11.07 1.34 -22.15
C ARG A 56 -10.91 2.06 -23.50
N ARG A 57 -10.02 1.61 -24.38
CA ARG A 57 -9.73 2.27 -25.67
C ARG A 57 -10.10 1.41 -26.89
N ARG A 58 -11.19 0.64 -26.78
CA ARG A 58 -11.87 0.02 -27.93
C ARG A 58 -13.38 0.26 -27.78
N GLY A 59 -13.79 1.47 -28.13
CA GLY A 59 -15.17 1.89 -28.39
C GLY A 59 -15.11 2.85 -29.55
#